data_AF-A0A0W0N6C5-F1
#
_entry.id   AF-A0A0W0N6C5-F1
#
_cell.length_a   1.000
_cell.length_b   1.000
_cell.length_c   1.000
_cell.angle_alpha   90.00
_cell.angle_beta   90.00
_cell.angle_gamma   90.00
#
_symmetry.space_group_name_H-M   'P 1'
#
loop_
_entity.id
_entity.type
_entity.pdbx_description
1 polymer ?
#
loop_
_entity_poly.entity_id
_entity_poly.type
_entity_poly.pdbx_seq_one_letter_code
_entity_poly.pdbx_strand_id
1 'polypeptide(L)'
;MTTGVVFRAPKDGGHNYWLCASPACDLVEGQNNVGWDEELSPYRPISAIRLTPVNSLQKRLEVATQGRDIFLFIDGAPVVLEVADGTTRKMKLETMLLSAGGFIENAKFSGLIIGPNEQGQPNLITTEFESLALLRSDYANKFLAESGYQRARIGVDFVCFPKP
;
A
#
# COMPACT_ATOMS: atom_id res chain seq x y z
N MET A 1 -2.31 13.01 1.28
CA MET A 1 -2.52 11.58 0.98
C MET A 1 -3.91 11.20 1.44
N THR A 2 -4.62 10.29 0.76
CA THR A 2 -5.93 9.77 1.20
C THR A 2 -6.09 8.30 0.85
N THR A 3 -7.06 7.61 1.45
CA THR A 3 -7.41 6.22 1.12
C THR A 3 -7.70 6.09 -0.38
N GLY A 4 -7.19 5.05 -1.01
CA GLY A 4 -7.48 4.78 -2.42
C GLY A 4 -6.54 5.46 -3.42
N VAL A 5 -5.59 6.28 -2.98
CA VAL A 5 -4.55 6.81 -3.87
C VAL A 5 -3.66 5.66 -4.34
N VAL A 6 -3.54 5.51 -5.66
CA VAL A 6 -2.55 4.64 -6.30
C VAL A 6 -1.33 5.47 -6.64
N PHE A 7 -0.15 5.01 -6.24
CA PHE A 7 1.09 5.74 -6.43
C PHE A 7 2.25 4.82 -6.80
N ARG A 8 3.31 5.39 -7.38
CA ARG A 8 4.51 4.68 -7.78
C ARG A 8 5.79 5.35 -7.28
N ALA A 9 6.87 4.58 -7.26
CA ALA A 9 8.24 5.07 -7.09
C ALA A 9 9.17 4.29 -8.02
N PRO A 10 10.30 4.86 -8.46
CA PRO A 10 11.30 4.16 -9.26
C PRO A 10 11.85 2.91 -8.55
N LYS A 11 12.15 1.87 -9.32
CA LYS A 11 12.94 0.69 -8.90
C LYS A 11 13.64 0.10 -10.11
N ASP A 12 14.98 0.02 -10.08
CA ASP A 12 15.85 -0.70 -11.03
C ASP A 12 15.24 -0.97 -12.42
N GLY A 13 15.21 0.06 -13.27
CA GLY A 13 14.69 -0.06 -14.65
C GLY A 13 13.17 -0.11 -14.80
N GLY A 14 12.41 0.14 -13.73
CA GLY A 14 10.95 0.21 -13.73
C GLY A 14 10.38 0.93 -12.51
N HIS A 15 9.21 0.49 -12.06
CA HIS A 15 8.50 1.11 -10.95
C HIS A 15 7.91 0.08 -9.98
N ASN A 16 7.87 0.49 -8.72
CA ASN A 16 7.05 -0.11 -7.69
C ASN A 16 5.72 0.62 -7.62
N TYR A 17 4.65 -0.11 -7.30
CA TYR A 17 3.30 0.42 -7.24
C TYR A 17 2.64 0.08 -5.93
N TRP A 18 1.83 1.00 -5.42
CA TRP A 18 1.11 0.84 -4.17
C TRP A 18 -0.27 1.46 -4.22
N LEU A 19 -1.14 0.98 -3.34
CA LEU A 19 -2.45 1.54 -3.03
C LEU A 19 -2.47 1.95 -1.56
N CYS A 20 -2.82 3.20 -1.27
CA CYS A 20 -3.02 3.65 0.11
C CYS A 20 -4.25 2.96 0.72
N ALA A 21 -4.03 2.22 1.81
CA ALA A 21 -5.04 1.50 2.58
C ALA A 21 -5.03 1.93 4.06
N SER A 22 -4.71 3.19 4.33
CA SER A 22 -4.98 3.85 5.61
C SER A 22 -6.35 4.52 5.57
N PRO A 23 -7.12 4.52 6.68
CA PRO A 23 -8.34 5.32 6.80
C PRO A 23 -8.08 6.81 6.54
N ALA A 24 -8.95 7.47 5.79
CA ALA A 24 -8.77 8.89 5.45
C ALA A 24 -8.80 9.80 6.68
N CYS A 25 -9.52 9.42 7.75
CA CYS A 25 -9.53 10.14 9.02
C CYS A 25 -8.14 10.18 9.68
N ASP A 26 -7.38 9.10 9.58
CA ASP A 26 -6.00 9.01 10.09
C ASP A 26 -5.01 9.80 9.22
N LEU A 27 -5.47 10.33 8.09
CA LEU A 27 -4.67 11.12 7.14
C LEU A 27 -4.97 12.63 7.22
N VAL A 28 -5.88 13.06 8.10
CA VAL A 28 -6.17 14.48 8.35
C VAL A 28 -5.16 15.05 9.36
N GLU A 29 -4.67 16.27 9.13
CA GLU A 29 -3.79 16.97 10.08
C GLU A 29 -4.51 17.36 11.37
N GLY A 30 -3.84 17.15 12.51
CA GLY A 30 -4.32 17.55 13.84
C GLY A 30 -5.40 16.68 14.47
N GLN A 31 -5.88 15.63 13.79
CA GLN A 31 -6.88 14.69 14.33
C GLN A 31 -6.27 13.59 15.19
N ASN A 32 -5.04 13.16 14.88
CA ASN A 32 -4.31 12.14 15.65
C ASN A 32 -3.05 12.76 16.26
N ASN A 33 -3.10 13.07 17.55
CA ASN A 33 -1.97 13.62 18.32
C ASN A 33 -1.56 12.65 19.43
N VAL A 34 -1.48 11.36 19.13
CA VAL A 34 -1.10 10.32 20.10
C VAL A 34 -0.34 9.20 19.39
N GLY A 35 0.61 8.56 20.07
CA GLY A 35 1.39 7.45 19.52
C GLY A 35 2.24 7.88 18.33
N TRP A 36 2.41 6.99 17.34
CA TRP A 36 3.30 7.25 16.19
C TRP A 36 2.92 8.48 15.36
N ASP A 37 1.65 8.90 15.34
CA ASP A 37 1.24 10.11 14.62
C ASP A 37 1.83 11.39 15.25
N GLU A 38 2.07 11.41 16.56
CA GLU A 38 2.74 12.51 17.25
C GLU A 38 4.26 12.27 17.33
N GLU A 39 4.67 11.07 17.74
CA GLU A 39 6.08 10.70 17.98
C GLU A 39 6.95 10.79 16.74
N LEU A 40 6.38 10.56 15.56
CA LEU A 40 7.11 10.56 14.28
C LEU A 40 6.95 11.87 13.50
N SER A 41 6.23 12.86 14.03
CA SER A 41 6.05 14.16 13.36
C SER A 41 7.41 14.77 12.99
N PRO A 42 7.62 15.25 11.73
CA PRO A 42 6.61 15.55 10.71
C PRO A 42 6.26 14.40 9.75
N TYR A 43 6.68 13.17 10.06
CA TYR A 43 6.32 11.98 9.29
C TYR A 43 4.97 11.41 9.72
N ARG A 44 4.19 10.92 8.75
CA ARG A 44 2.92 10.24 8.98
C ARG A 44 3.01 8.76 8.56
N PRO A 45 2.79 7.81 9.48
CA PRO A 45 2.72 6.40 9.12
C PRO A 45 1.48 6.10 8.28
N ILE A 46 1.64 5.33 7.21
CA ILE A 46 0.53 4.81 6.41
C ILE A 46 0.65 3.30 6.20
N SER A 47 -0.50 2.65 6.03
CA SER A 47 -0.62 1.30 5.50
C SER A 47 -0.81 1.37 3.98
N ALA A 48 0.05 0.70 3.24
CA ALA A 48 -0.04 0.62 1.78
C ALA A 48 -0.09 -0.86 1.34
N ILE A 49 -0.90 -1.15 0.33
CA ILE A 49 -0.91 -2.45 -0.34
C ILE A 49 0.06 -2.37 -1.51
N ARG A 50 1.08 -3.23 -1.50
CA ARG A 50 2.02 -3.38 -2.61
C ARG A 50 1.34 -4.08 -3.78
N LEU A 51 1.29 -3.40 -4.92
CA LEU A 51 0.65 -3.87 -6.14
C LEU A 51 1.66 -4.58 -7.05
N THR A 52 1.18 -5.56 -7.81
CA THR A 52 2.01 -6.34 -8.75
C THR A 52 1.56 -6.09 -10.19
N PRO A 53 2.41 -5.53 -11.06
CA PRO A 53 2.10 -5.40 -12.48
C PRO A 53 1.88 -6.76 -13.13
N VAL A 54 0.89 -6.84 -14.03
CA VAL A 54 0.56 -8.08 -14.74
C VAL A 54 0.75 -7.89 -16.25
N ASN A 55 1.47 -8.82 -16.88
CA ASN A 55 1.84 -8.72 -18.30
C ASN A 55 0.70 -9.04 -19.29
N SER A 56 -0.44 -9.58 -18.83
CA SER A 56 -1.51 -10.06 -19.71
C SER A 56 -2.84 -9.36 -19.42
N LEU A 57 -2.99 -8.14 -19.94
CA LEU A 57 -4.22 -7.35 -19.82
C LEU A 57 -5.47 -8.14 -20.23
N GLN A 58 -5.43 -8.83 -21.37
CA GLN A 58 -6.59 -9.53 -21.92
C GLN A 58 -7.08 -10.66 -21.02
N LYS A 59 -6.17 -11.48 -20.48
CA LYS A 59 -6.53 -12.53 -19.52
C LYS A 59 -7.08 -11.96 -18.21
N ARG A 60 -6.58 -10.80 -17.76
CA ARG A 60 -7.11 -10.17 -16.54
C ARG A 60 -8.48 -9.54 -16.76
N LEU A 61 -8.78 -9.05 -17.96
CA LEU A 61 -10.12 -8.58 -18.30
C LEU A 61 -11.18 -9.69 -18.22
N GLU A 62 -10.84 -10.94 -18.60
CA GLU A 62 -11.73 -12.10 -18.48
C GLU A 62 -12.14 -12.40 -17.03
N VAL A 63 -11.30 -12.03 -16.06
CA VAL A 63 -11.53 -12.24 -14.62
C VAL A 63 -11.77 -10.93 -13.86
N ALA A 64 -12.02 -9.81 -14.56
CA ALA A 64 -12.15 -8.49 -13.95
C ALA A 64 -13.28 -8.42 -12.90
N THR A 65 -14.32 -9.25 -13.05
CA THR A 65 -15.44 -9.37 -12.11
C THR A 65 -15.02 -9.84 -10.71
N GLN A 66 -13.81 -10.41 -10.56
CA GLN A 66 -13.27 -10.78 -9.25
C GLN A 66 -12.85 -9.58 -8.42
N GLY A 67 -12.68 -8.40 -9.03
CA GLY A 67 -12.35 -7.15 -8.35
C GLY A 67 -11.02 -7.19 -7.60
N ARG A 68 -10.01 -7.86 -8.16
CA ARG A 68 -8.66 -8.04 -7.59
C ARG A 68 -7.58 -7.25 -8.32
N ASP A 69 -7.98 -6.60 -9.40
CA ASP A 69 -7.11 -5.86 -10.29
C ASP A 69 -7.55 -4.41 -10.35
N ILE A 70 -6.57 -3.53 -10.48
CA ILE A 70 -6.76 -2.13 -10.78
C ILE A 70 -6.28 -1.92 -12.21
N PHE A 71 -7.18 -1.42 -13.06
CA PHE A 71 -6.91 -1.11 -14.46
C PHE A 71 -6.73 0.40 -14.60
N LEU A 72 -5.58 0.84 -15.11
CA LEU A 72 -5.19 2.24 -15.21
C LEU A 72 -4.58 2.51 -16.58
N PHE A 73 -4.56 3.78 -16.99
CA PHE A 73 -3.65 4.26 -18.03
C PHE A 73 -2.49 4.97 -17.35
N ILE A 74 -1.27 4.51 -17.60
CA ILE A 74 -0.03 5.11 -17.10
C ILE A 74 0.79 5.50 -18.31
N ASP A 75 1.15 6.78 -18.42
CA ASP A 75 1.92 7.32 -19.55
C ASP A 75 1.28 6.97 -20.92
N GLY A 76 -0.05 6.95 -20.97
CA GLY A 76 -0.84 6.62 -22.17
C GLY A 76 -1.00 5.12 -22.48
N ALA A 77 -0.35 4.23 -21.71
CA ALA A 77 -0.44 2.78 -21.89
C ALA A 77 -1.37 2.13 -20.85
N PRO A 78 -2.20 1.14 -21.23
CA PRO A 78 -3.02 0.41 -20.27
C PRO A 78 -2.13 -0.49 -19.40
N VAL A 79 -2.28 -0.38 -18.08
CA VAL A 79 -1.57 -1.17 -17.08
C VAL A 79 -2.58 -1.85 -16.17
N VAL A 80 -2.30 -3.10 -15.82
CA VAL A 80 -3.06 -3.86 -14.81
C VAL A 80 -2.17 -4.10 -13.60
N LEU A 81 -2.70 -3.75 -12.43
CA LEU A 81 -2.04 -3.90 -11.15
C LEU A 81 -2.86 -4.85 -10.26
N GLU A 82 -2.30 -6.02 -9.95
CA GLU A 82 -2.91 -6.99 -9.03
C GLU A 82 -2.73 -6.51 -7.58
N VAL A 83 -3.83 -6.48 -6.83
CA VAL A 83 -3.88 -6.00 -5.43
C VAL A 83 -3.57 -7.12 -4.44
N ALA A 84 -3.98 -8.35 -4.74
CA ALA A 84 -3.79 -9.52 -3.90
C ALA A 84 -3.35 -10.71 -4.74
N ASP A 85 -2.42 -11.51 -4.20
CA ASP A 85 -1.85 -12.67 -4.89
C ASP A 85 -2.94 -13.62 -5.39
N GLY A 86 -2.91 -13.97 -6.68
CA GLY A 86 -3.96 -14.75 -7.33
C GLY A 86 -4.24 -16.12 -6.70
N THR A 87 -3.25 -16.73 -6.02
CA THR A 87 -3.36 -18.05 -5.40
C THR A 87 -3.79 -17.96 -3.94
N THR A 88 -3.06 -17.19 -3.15
CA THR A 88 -3.22 -17.10 -1.69
C THR A 88 -4.25 -16.06 -1.26
N ARG A 89 -4.65 -15.17 -2.18
CA ARG A 89 -5.52 -14.00 -1.93
C ARG A 89 -4.97 -13.07 -0.85
N LYS A 90 -3.66 -13.12 -0.59
CA LYS A 90 -3.00 -12.27 0.41
C LYS A 90 -2.57 -10.96 -0.23
N MET A 91 -2.86 -9.86 0.46
CA MET A 91 -2.32 -8.55 0.13
C MET A 91 -0.94 -8.41 0.76
N LYS A 92 -0.03 -7.78 0.03
CA LYS A 92 1.31 -7.44 0.53
C LYS A 92 1.20 -6.08 1.23
N LEU A 93 0.88 -6.09 2.52
CA LEU A 93 0.73 -4.88 3.32
C LEU A 93 2.09 -4.39 3.81
N GLU A 94 2.37 -3.13 3.57
CA GLU A 94 3.61 -2.45 3.95
C GLU A 94 3.27 -1.21 4.80
N THR A 95 4.15 -0.86 5.73
CA THR A 95 4.10 0.42 6.45
C THR A 95 5.10 1.37 5.80
N MET A 96 4.66 2.60 5.54
CA MET A 96 5.52 3.68 5.02
C MET A 96 5.40 4.90 5.92
N LEU A 97 6.43 5.74 5.95
CA LEU A 97 6.41 7.00 6.70
C LEU A 97 6.43 8.17 5.70
N LEU A 98 5.30 8.83 5.48
CA LEU A 98 5.23 9.95 4.54
C LEU A 98 5.75 11.23 5.18
N SER A 99 6.59 11.97 4.48
CA SER A 99 7.08 13.28 4.92
C SER A 99 5.97 14.35 4.82
N ALA A 100 6.11 15.43 5.58
CA ALA A 100 5.19 16.58 5.57
C ALA A 100 3.72 16.16 5.70
N GLY A 101 3.43 15.26 6.64
CA GLY A 101 2.07 14.77 6.88
C GLY A 101 1.46 13.97 5.71
N GLY A 102 2.24 13.64 4.68
CA GLY A 102 1.77 13.04 3.44
C GLY A 102 1.11 14.03 2.47
N PHE A 103 1.43 15.32 2.56
CA PHE A 103 0.98 16.32 1.59
C PHE A 103 1.40 15.95 0.17
N ILE A 104 0.49 16.09 -0.79
CA ILE A 104 0.73 15.79 -2.21
C ILE A 104 0.68 17.11 -2.98
N GLU A 105 1.78 17.45 -3.64
CA GLU A 105 1.91 18.65 -4.45
C GLU A 105 2.26 18.26 -5.89
N ASN A 106 1.51 18.76 -6.87
CA ASN A 106 1.73 18.42 -8.29
C ASN A 106 1.87 16.91 -8.55
N ALA A 107 0.98 16.13 -7.93
CA ALA A 107 1.00 14.66 -7.93
C ALA A 107 2.26 14.01 -7.33
N LYS A 108 3.13 14.74 -6.65
CA LYS A 108 4.33 14.20 -6.01
C LYS A 108 4.29 14.34 -4.50
N PHE A 109 5.00 13.46 -3.82
CA PHE A 109 5.21 13.48 -2.37
C PHE A 109 6.44 12.65 -2.02
N SER A 110 6.94 12.76 -0.79
CA SER A 110 8.11 12.02 -0.33
C SER A 110 7.84 11.26 0.97
N GLY A 111 8.70 10.30 1.26
CA GLY A 111 8.63 9.53 2.48
C GLY A 111 9.74 8.52 2.60
N LEU A 112 9.61 7.63 3.59
CA LEU A 112 10.54 6.55 3.88
C LEU A 112 9.84 5.21 3.68
N ILE A 113 10.52 4.31 2.98
CA ILE A 113 10.19 2.88 2.93
C ILE A 113 11.20 2.10 3.74
N ILE A 114 10.79 0.96 4.29
CA ILE A 114 11.69 0.01 4.95
C ILE A 114 12.18 -0.99 3.90
N GLY A 115 13.49 -1.10 3.72
CA GLY A 115 14.12 -2.03 2.78
C GLY A 115 15.50 -2.47 3.26
N PRO A 116 16.10 -3.50 2.65
CA PRO A 116 17.43 -3.95 3.03
C PRO A 116 18.51 -2.94 2.61
N ASN A 117 19.52 -2.73 3.45
CA ASN A 117 20.78 -2.10 3.04
C ASN A 117 21.68 -3.11 2.29
N GLU A 118 22.89 -2.68 1.91
CA GLU A 118 23.88 -3.52 1.21
C GLU A 118 24.28 -4.79 1.99
N GLN A 119 24.10 -4.78 3.31
CA GLN A 119 24.38 -5.90 4.21
C GLN A 119 23.13 -6.75 4.51
N GLY A 120 22.00 -6.47 3.87
CA GLY A 120 20.72 -7.17 4.07
C GLY A 120 19.98 -6.81 5.36
N GLN A 121 20.44 -5.80 6.11
CA GLN A 121 19.77 -5.35 7.34
C GLN A 121 18.66 -4.35 7.02
N PRO A 122 17.58 -4.29 7.82
CA PRO A 122 16.53 -3.29 7.64
C PRO A 122 17.08 -1.87 7.72
N ASN A 123 16.70 -1.04 6.75
CA ASN A 123 17.09 0.35 6.64
C ASN A 123 15.91 1.20 6.16
N LEU A 124 15.93 2.48 6.49
CA LEU A 124 14.98 3.47 5.97
C LEU A 124 15.54 4.07 4.69
N ILE A 125 14.76 4.01 3.62
CA ILE A 125 15.14 4.49 2.29
C ILE A 125 14.26 5.68 1.94
N THR A 126 14.87 6.85 1.81
CA THR A 126 14.20 8.07 1.35
C THR A 126 13.75 7.88 -0.09
N THR A 127 12.48 8.13 -0.35
CA THR A 127 11.84 7.83 -1.63
C THR A 127 10.91 8.97 -2.03
N GLU A 128 11.00 9.40 -3.28
CA GLU A 128 10.00 10.25 -3.93
C GLU A 128 8.97 9.38 -4.64
N PHE A 129 7.71 9.77 -4.51
CA PHE A 129 6.56 9.08 -5.07
C PHE A 129 5.79 9.98 -6.01
N GLU A 130 5.09 9.33 -6.94
CA GLU A 130 4.16 9.95 -7.86
C GLU A 130 2.77 9.31 -7.69
N SER A 131 1.76 10.14 -7.42
CA SER A 131 0.35 9.78 -7.42
C SER A 131 -0.14 9.62 -8.85
N LEU A 132 -0.68 8.44 -9.16
CA LEU A 132 -1.14 8.06 -10.49
C LEU A 132 -2.65 8.21 -10.66
N ALA A 133 -3.41 7.79 -9.65
CA ALA A 133 -4.86 7.76 -9.71
C ALA A 133 -5.47 7.76 -8.31
N LEU A 134 -6.75 8.09 -8.25
CA LEU A 134 -7.57 7.93 -7.05
C LEU A 134 -8.71 6.96 -7.37
N LEU A 135 -8.79 5.87 -6.62
CA LEU A 135 -9.92 4.95 -6.73
C LEU A 135 -11.21 5.65 -6.28
N ARG A 136 -12.35 5.23 -6.85
CA ARG A 136 -13.66 5.59 -6.30
C ARG A 136 -13.74 5.11 -4.85
N SER A 137 -14.43 5.89 -4.02
CA SER A 137 -14.53 5.64 -2.58
C SER A 137 -14.98 4.21 -2.24
N ASP A 138 -15.94 3.65 -2.98
CA ASP A 138 -16.41 2.27 -2.74
C ASP A 138 -15.32 1.22 -2.94
N TYR A 139 -14.49 1.38 -3.98
CA TYR A 139 -13.37 0.47 -4.25
C TYR A 139 -12.22 0.67 -3.25
N ALA A 140 -11.93 1.93 -2.89
CA ALA A 140 -10.94 2.24 -1.86
C ALA A 140 -11.33 1.64 -0.51
N ASN A 141 -12.59 1.81 -0.10
CA ASN A 141 -13.14 1.27 1.14
C ASN A 141 -13.16 -0.25 1.17
N LYS A 142 -13.45 -0.90 0.02
CA LYS A 142 -13.33 -2.36 -0.10
C LYS A 142 -11.92 -2.82 0.27
N PHE A 143 -10.88 -2.28 -0.35
CA PHE A 143 -9.50 -2.71 -0.10
C PHE A 143 -9.01 -2.32 1.30
N LEU A 144 -9.44 -1.17 1.82
CA LEU A 144 -9.23 -0.81 3.22
C LEU A 144 -9.81 -1.87 4.17
N ALA A 145 -11.09 -2.24 4.00
CA ALA A 145 -11.75 -3.25 4.83
C ALA A 145 -11.08 -4.62 4.71
N GLU A 146 -10.75 -5.07 3.50
CA GLU A 146 -10.06 -6.34 3.29
C GLU A 146 -8.66 -6.33 3.95
N SER A 147 -7.94 -5.20 3.90
CA SER A 147 -6.61 -5.09 4.53
C SER A 147 -6.70 -5.19 6.05
N GLY A 148 -7.70 -4.55 6.65
CA GLY A 148 -8.03 -4.66 8.07
C GLY A 148 -8.36 -6.11 8.46
N TYR A 149 -9.22 -6.79 7.68
CA TYR A 149 -9.54 -8.20 7.90
C TYR A 149 -8.31 -9.10 7.85
N GLN A 150 -7.36 -8.86 6.93
CA GLN A 150 -6.12 -9.64 6.87
C GLN A 150 -5.21 -9.41 8.08
N ARG A 151 -5.11 -8.17 8.58
CA ARG A 151 -4.34 -7.83 9.79
C ARG A 151 -4.98 -8.36 11.07
N ALA A 152 -6.30 -8.42 11.13
CA ALA A 152 -7.05 -8.86 12.30
C ALA A 152 -7.10 -10.38 12.48
N ARG A 153 -6.44 -11.16 11.61
CA ARG A 153 -6.41 -12.62 11.73
C ARG A 153 -5.61 -13.02 12.97
N ILE A 154 -6.32 -13.49 13.99
CA ILE A 154 -5.72 -14.12 15.15
C ILE A 154 -5.46 -15.59 14.80
N GLY A 155 -4.19 -15.95 14.61
CA GLY A 155 -3.79 -17.34 14.54
C GLY A 155 -3.84 -17.94 15.93
N VAL A 156 -4.83 -18.78 16.21
CA VAL A 156 -4.79 -19.65 17.38
C VAL A 156 -4.01 -20.89 16.98
N ASP A 157 -2.74 -20.94 17.36
CA ASP A 157 -1.95 -22.16 17.26
C ASP A 157 -2.05 -22.95 18.57
N PHE A 158 -2.12 -24.27 18.47
CA PHE A 158 -2.15 -25.12 19.65
C PHE A 158 -0.71 -25.39 20.08
N VAL A 159 -0.28 -24.75 21.17
CA VAL A 159 0.99 -25.08 21.79
C VAL A 159 0.86 -26.45 22.45
N CYS A 160 1.49 -27.47 21.86
CA CYS A 160 1.64 -28.78 22.49
C CYS A 160 2.64 -28.67 23.66
N PHE A 161 2.13 -28.48 24.87
CA PHE A 161 2.96 -28.59 26.06
C PHE A 161 3.43 -30.05 26.25
N PRO A 162 4.67 -30.29 26.71
CA PRO A 162 5.12 -31.63 27.08
C PRO A 162 4.16 -32.19 28.13
N LYS A 163 3.81 -33.47 28.00
CA LYS A 163 2.98 -34.16 28.99
C LYS A 163 3.72 -34.21 30.34
N PRO A 164 3.01 -34.01 31.46
CA PRO A 164 3.59 -34.09 32.80
C PRO A 164 4.16 -35.48 33.10
#